data_AF-A0A258F3B6-F1
#
_entry.id   AF-A0A258F3B6-F1
#
_cell.length_a   1.000
_cell.length_b   1.000
_cell.length_c   1.000
_cell.angle_alpha   90.00
_cell.angle_beta   90.00
_cell.angle_gamma   90.00
#
_symmetry.space_group_name_H-M   'P 1'
#
loop_
_entity.id
_entity.type
_entity.pdbx_description
1 polymer ?
#
loop_
_entity_poly.entity_id
_entity_poly.type
_entity_poly.pdbx_seq_one_letter_code
_entity_poly.pdbx_strand_id
1 'polypeptide(L)'
;TAEFSGCVLYKEMKRRGSNADVCELFSYMARDEARHAGFINDALREAGVAVNLGFLTKAKKYTYFRPKFIYYATYLSEKIGYARYITIFRHLEAHPEQRFHPIFKWFREWCNDEFSHGEAFALIMKTDPKLTNSFVNKLWIKFFLTAVYSTMWVRDHARPEFHKALGVEISWYDQEVFRKTSTIARQIFPMELNIDHPRWIPNLERMNRTFIAMDAAKRRGGIAGRVTGWALGVKALFTFVSLYTIPAKRHALPANVRLEPTY
;
A
#
# COMPACT_ATOMS: atom_id res chain seq x y z
N THR A 1 0.03 -8.97 -11.17
CA THR A 1 0.77 -8.27 -10.09
C THR A 1 -0.03 -7.07 -9.61
N ALA A 2 0.42 -6.33 -8.59
CA ALA A 2 -0.28 -5.16 -8.06
C ALA A 2 -0.31 -4.01 -9.08
N GLU A 3 0.84 -3.69 -9.69
CA GLU A 3 1.00 -2.72 -10.81
C GLU A 3 -0.01 -2.94 -11.94
N PHE A 4 -0.17 -4.20 -12.35
CA PHE A 4 -1.13 -4.56 -13.40
C PHE A 4 -2.58 -4.23 -13.02
N SER A 5 -2.90 -4.23 -11.73
CA SER A 5 -4.22 -3.83 -11.24
C SER A 5 -4.38 -2.30 -11.24
N GLY A 6 -3.31 -1.55 -10.95
CA GLY A 6 -3.27 -0.09 -11.10
C GLY A 6 -3.47 0.33 -12.56
N CYS A 7 -2.73 -0.29 -13.48
CA CYS A 7 -2.89 -0.07 -14.93
C CYS A 7 -4.35 -0.23 -15.40
N VAL A 8 -5.01 -1.32 -14.99
CA VAL A 8 -6.41 -1.58 -15.36
C VAL A 8 -7.35 -0.53 -14.74
N LEU A 9 -7.13 -0.13 -13.49
CA LEU A 9 -7.92 0.91 -12.83
C LEU A 9 -7.81 2.24 -13.59
N TYR A 10 -6.60 2.70 -13.89
CA TYR A 10 -6.38 3.98 -14.58
C TYR A 10 -6.92 3.97 -15.99
N LYS A 11 -6.80 2.84 -16.71
CA LYS A 11 -7.40 2.66 -18.03
C LYS A 11 -8.94 2.73 -17.98
N GLU A 12 -9.57 2.18 -16.94
CA GLU A 12 -11.02 2.29 -16.76
C GLU A 12 -11.46 3.71 -16.38
N MET A 13 -10.69 4.42 -15.55
CA MET A 13 -10.95 5.82 -15.21
C MET A 13 -10.91 6.71 -16.46
N LYS A 14 -9.91 6.51 -17.33
CA LYS A 14 -9.85 7.16 -18.66
C LYS A 14 -11.07 6.83 -19.51
N ARG A 15 -11.43 5.54 -19.61
CA ARG A 15 -12.53 5.07 -20.49
C ARG A 15 -13.89 5.68 -20.11
N ARG A 16 -14.10 5.93 -18.81
CA ARG A 16 -15.38 6.40 -18.27
C ARG A 16 -15.40 7.89 -17.92
N GLY A 17 -14.24 8.56 -17.95
CA GLY A 17 -14.11 9.98 -17.61
C GLY A 17 -14.59 10.90 -18.74
N SER A 18 -15.03 12.10 -18.37
CA SER A 18 -15.51 13.14 -19.30
C SER A 18 -14.65 14.40 -19.33
N ASN A 19 -13.78 14.62 -18.34
CA ASN A 19 -12.85 15.74 -18.31
C ASN A 19 -11.56 15.36 -19.05
N ALA A 20 -11.18 16.15 -20.06
CA ALA A 20 -10.04 15.85 -20.93
C ALA A 20 -8.71 15.74 -20.17
N ASP A 21 -8.42 16.71 -19.29
CA ASP A 21 -7.18 16.74 -18.50
C ASP A 21 -7.07 15.53 -17.56
N VAL A 22 -8.17 15.16 -16.92
CA VAL A 22 -8.23 13.99 -16.03
C VAL A 22 -8.05 12.69 -16.83
N CYS A 23 -8.67 12.59 -18.01
CA CYS A 23 -8.50 11.43 -18.90
C CYS A 23 -7.07 11.30 -19.43
N GLU A 24 -6.42 12.43 -19.73
CA GLU A 24 -5.02 12.49 -20.16
C GLU A 24 -4.08 12.07 -19.02
N LEU A 25 -4.28 12.63 -17.82
CA LEU A 25 -3.56 12.26 -16.60
C LEU A 25 -3.60 10.75 -16.34
N PHE A 26 -4.79 10.15 -16.34
CA PHE A 26 -4.92 8.70 -16.16
C PHE A 26 -4.32 7.88 -17.32
N SER A 27 -4.20 8.46 -18.52
CA SER A 27 -3.48 7.84 -19.63
C SER A 27 -1.99 7.75 -19.37
N TYR A 28 -1.37 8.79 -18.80
CA TYR A 28 0.04 8.76 -18.41
C TYR A 28 0.28 7.79 -17.25
N MET A 29 -0.56 7.83 -16.22
CA MET A 29 -0.44 6.88 -15.09
C MET A 29 -0.57 5.42 -15.55
N ALA A 30 -1.54 5.12 -16.43
CA ALA A 30 -1.71 3.77 -16.97
C ALA A 30 -0.49 3.28 -17.78
N ARG A 31 0.21 4.20 -18.48
CA ARG A 31 1.45 3.90 -19.21
C ARG A 31 2.58 3.58 -18.25
N ASP A 32 2.74 4.36 -17.19
CA ASP A 32 3.82 4.16 -16.21
C ASP A 32 3.65 2.80 -15.49
N GLU A 33 2.42 2.49 -15.07
CA GLU A 33 2.06 1.19 -14.47
C GLU A 33 2.28 0.00 -15.42
N ALA A 34 2.03 0.20 -16.72
CA ALA A 34 2.32 -0.82 -17.72
C ALA A 34 3.83 -1.07 -17.85
N ARG A 35 4.66 -0.03 -17.74
CA ARG A 35 6.12 -0.15 -17.70
C ARG A 35 6.58 -0.89 -16.44
N HIS A 36 6.01 -0.58 -15.26
CA HIS A 36 6.31 -1.31 -14.02
C HIS A 36 5.98 -2.80 -14.15
N ALA A 37 4.77 -3.11 -14.63
CA ALA A 37 4.33 -4.49 -14.83
C ALA A 37 5.19 -5.25 -15.86
N GLY A 38 5.58 -4.58 -16.95
CA GLY A 38 6.48 -5.14 -17.96
C GLY A 38 7.85 -5.47 -17.38
N PHE A 39 8.43 -4.54 -16.63
CA PHE A 39 9.74 -4.71 -16.00
C PHE A 39 9.77 -5.87 -14.98
N ILE A 40 8.75 -5.99 -14.13
CA ILE A 40 8.62 -7.15 -13.23
C ILE A 40 8.51 -8.45 -14.05
N ASN A 41 7.74 -8.44 -15.13
CA ASN A 41 7.53 -9.65 -15.94
C ASN A 41 8.83 -10.11 -16.62
N ASP A 42 9.69 -9.18 -17.04
CA ASP A 42 10.98 -9.52 -17.61
C ASP A 42 11.93 -10.10 -16.54
N ALA A 43 11.99 -9.50 -15.35
CA ALA A 43 12.76 -10.04 -14.22
C ALA A 43 12.26 -11.44 -13.78
N LEU A 44 10.94 -11.66 -13.78
CA LEU A 44 10.36 -12.99 -13.49
C LEU A 44 10.72 -14.02 -14.58
N ARG A 45 10.76 -13.60 -15.85
CA ARG A 45 11.14 -14.48 -16.97
C ARG A 45 12.60 -14.92 -16.85
N GLU A 46 13.50 -14.01 -16.47
CA GLU A 46 14.91 -14.35 -16.18
C GLU A 46 15.04 -15.37 -15.04
N ALA A 47 14.16 -15.29 -14.03
CA ALA A 47 14.08 -16.26 -12.94
C ALA A 47 13.31 -17.56 -13.30
N GLY A 48 12.96 -17.78 -14.58
CA GLY A 48 12.24 -18.96 -15.05
C GLY A 48 10.74 -18.99 -14.69
N VAL A 49 10.18 -17.88 -14.23
CA VAL A 49 8.75 -17.75 -13.86
C VAL A 49 8.02 -16.97 -14.96
N ALA A 50 7.40 -17.67 -15.91
CA ALA A 50 6.61 -17.03 -16.96
C ALA A 50 5.20 -16.63 -16.44
N VAL A 51 4.91 -15.33 -16.35
CA VAL A 51 3.58 -14.81 -15.98
C VAL A 51 2.86 -14.29 -17.22
N ASN A 52 1.74 -14.90 -17.58
CA ASN A 52 0.88 -14.38 -18.66
C ASN A 52 -0.02 -13.25 -18.14
N LEU A 53 0.39 -12.01 -18.37
CA LEU A 53 -0.36 -10.82 -17.95
C LEU A 53 -1.76 -10.73 -18.59
N GLY A 54 -1.92 -11.21 -19.83
CA GLY A 54 -3.22 -11.22 -20.53
C GLY A 54 -4.24 -12.22 -19.96
N PHE A 55 -3.77 -13.29 -19.30
CA PHE A 55 -4.64 -14.19 -18.53
C PHE A 55 -5.12 -13.54 -17.23
N LEU A 56 -4.26 -12.79 -16.53
CA LEU A 56 -4.60 -12.12 -15.27
C LEU A 56 -5.73 -11.09 -15.43
N THR A 57 -5.82 -10.39 -16.56
CA THR A 57 -6.93 -9.46 -16.88
C THR A 57 -8.26 -10.17 -17.00
N LYS A 58 -8.27 -11.38 -17.56
CA LYS A 58 -9.50 -12.18 -17.77
C LYS A 58 -9.94 -12.91 -16.50
N ALA A 59 -8.99 -13.31 -15.65
CA ALA A 59 -9.26 -14.07 -14.44
C ALA A 59 -9.73 -13.21 -13.24
N LYS A 60 -9.39 -11.91 -13.21
CA LYS A 60 -9.78 -11.02 -12.11
C LYS A 60 -11.25 -10.60 -12.20
N LYS A 61 -12.04 -10.92 -11.16
CA LYS A 61 -13.41 -10.41 -11.00
C LYS A 61 -13.39 -8.94 -10.58
N TYR A 62 -14.07 -8.09 -11.35
CA TYR A 62 -14.30 -6.69 -10.97
C TYR A 62 -15.27 -6.61 -9.80
N THR A 63 -14.90 -5.88 -8.76
CA THR A 63 -15.79 -5.59 -7.61
C THR A 63 -16.08 -4.09 -7.62
N TYR A 64 -17.36 -3.71 -7.62
CA TYR A 64 -17.74 -2.31 -7.51
C TYR A 64 -17.40 -1.77 -6.12
N PHE A 65 -16.78 -0.60 -6.07
CA PHE A 65 -16.45 0.08 -4.82
C PHE A 65 -16.82 1.55 -4.94
N ARG A 66 -17.26 2.18 -3.84
CA ARG A 66 -17.64 3.60 -3.87
C ARG A 66 -16.40 4.45 -4.23
N PRO A 67 -16.51 5.45 -5.13
CA PRO A 67 -15.35 6.21 -5.63
C PRO A 67 -14.44 6.78 -4.54
N LYS A 68 -15.00 7.34 -3.46
CA LYS A 68 -14.20 7.88 -2.35
C LYS A 68 -13.26 6.87 -1.68
N PHE A 69 -13.68 5.60 -1.62
CA PHE A 69 -12.85 4.56 -1.02
C PHE A 69 -11.76 4.08 -1.97
N ILE A 70 -12.02 4.13 -3.28
CA ILE A 70 -10.98 3.90 -4.30
C ILE A 70 -9.91 4.98 -4.14
N TYR A 71 -10.28 6.26 -3.99
CA TYR A 71 -9.31 7.33 -3.79
C TYR A 71 -8.43 7.12 -2.56
N TYR A 72 -8.99 6.77 -1.39
CA TYR A 72 -8.15 6.53 -0.21
C TYR A 72 -7.25 5.32 -0.35
N ALA A 73 -7.77 4.22 -0.90
CA ALA A 73 -7.03 2.98 -1.07
C ALA A 73 -5.90 3.16 -2.09
N THR A 74 -6.19 3.73 -3.25
CA THR A 74 -5.20 3.98 -4.30
C THR A 74 -4.17 4.99 -3.84
N TYR A 75 -4.58 6.14 -3.30
CA TYR A 75 -3.65 7.13 -2.75
C TYR A 75 -2.68 6.54 -1.72
N LEU A 76 -3.17 5.74 -0.77
CA LEU A 76 -2.31 5.08 0.20
C LEU A 76 -1.42 4.01 -0.42
N SER A 77 -1.89 3.30 -1.46
CA SER A 77 -1.09 2.32 -2.19
C SER A 77 0.11 2.99 -2.86
N GLU A 78 -0.11 4.10 -3.56
CA GLU A 78 0.96 4.89 -4.19
C GLU A 78 1.95 5.42 -3.14
N LYS A 79 1.44 6.05 -2.08
CA LYS A 79 2.29 6.66 -1.05
C LYS A 79 3.09 5.61 -0.26
N ILE A 80 2.49 4.47 0.08
CA ILE A 80 3.22 3.40 0.77
C ILE A 80 4.16 2.65 -0.18
N GLY A 81 3.83 2.53 -1.47
CA GLY A 81 4.70 2.00 -2.52
C GLY A 81 5.98 2.83 -2.63
N TYR A 82 5.83 4.15 -2.83
CA TYR A 82 6.93 5.11 -2.77
C TYR A 82 7.77 4.94 -1.50
N ALA A 83 7.15 4.96 -0.32
CA ALA A 83 7.86 4.87 0.97
C ALA A 83 8.67 3.56 1.09
N ARG A 84 8.17 2.44 0.58
CA ARG A 84 8.90 1.17 0.52
C ARG A 84 10.11 1.27 -0.39
N TYR A 85 9.89 1.67 -1.64
CA TYR A 85 10.93 1.68 -2.65
C TYR A 85 12.05 2.65 -2.29
N ILE A 86 11.74 3.84 -1.77
CA ILE A 86 12.76 4.82 -1.38
C ILE A 86 13.54 4.33 -0.15
N THR A 87 12.89 3.66 0.80
CA THR A 87 13.58 3.09 1.97
C THR A 87 14.57 2.01 1.54
N ILE A 88 14.17 1.11 0.63
CA ILE A 88 15.07 0.09 0.05
C ILE A 88 16.20 0.75 -0.73
N PHE A 89 15.88 1.73 -1.58
CA PHE A 89 16.86 2.40 -2.42
C PHE A 89 17.95 3.10 -1.59
N ARG A 90 17.56 3.90 -0.59
CA ARG A 90 18.51 4.59 0.30
C ARG A 90 19.34 3.63 1.15
N HIS A 91 18.72 2.55 1.61
CA HIS A 91 19.43 1.48 2.31
C HIS A 91 20.52 0.86 1.42
N LEU A 92 20.19 0.54 0.16
CA LEU A 92 21.14 -0.03 -0.80
C LEU A 92 22.11 0.97 -1.42
N GLU A 93 21.90 2.28 -1.25
CA GLU A 93 22.92 3.30 -1.52
C GLU A 93 23.97 3.33 -0.39
N ALA A 94 23.53 3.23 0.87
CA ALA A 94 24.42 3.16 2.03
C ALA A 94 25.14 1.80 2.15
N HIS A 95 24.50 0.72 1.68
CA HIS A 95 24.98 -0.66 1.71
C HIS A 95 24.98 -1.30 0.32
N PRO A 96 25.85 -0.86 -0.61
CA PRO A 96 25.88 -1.40 -1.98
C PRO A 96 26.13 -2.91 -2.06
N GLU A 97 26.82 -3.48 -1.08
CA GLU A 97 27.12 -4.91 -0.95
C GLU A 97 25.87 -5.78 -0.73
N GLN A 98 24.78 -5.20 -0.22
CA GLN A 98 23.51 -5.90 0.02
C GLN A 98 22.60 -5.89 -1.22
N ARG A 99 23.05 -5.29 -2.34
CA ARG A 99 22.30 -5.25 -3.60
C ARG A 99 22.43 -6.55 -4.37
N PHE A 100 21.58 -7.52 -4.02
CA PHE A 100 21.57 -8.85 -4.64
C PHE A 100 20.94 -8.91 -6.05
N HIS A 101 20.35 -7.82 -6.55
CA HIS A 101 19.77 -7.79 -7.90
C HIS A 101 19.84 -6.40 -8.56
N PRO A 102 20.13 -6.28 -9.87
CA PRO A 102 20.20 -4.99 -10.55
C PRO A 102 18.90 -4.18 -10.57
N ILE A 103 17.75 -4.84 -10.40
CA ILE A 103 16.41 -4.22 -10.36
C ILE A 103 16.34 -3.03 -9.39
N PHE A 104 17.06 -3.09 -8.27
CA PHE A 104 17.07 -2.04 -7.26
C PHE A 104 17.68 -0.72 -7.74
N LYS A 105 18.49 -0.72 -8.80
CA LYS A 105 19.02 0.52 -9.39
C LYS A 105 17.92 1.40 -10.00
N TRP A 106 16.82 0.79 -10.42
CA TRP A 106 15.69 1.45 -11.07
C TRP A 106 14.60 1.89 -10.07
N PHE A 107 14.77 1.57 -8.79
CA PHE A 107 13.78 1.92 -7.77
C PHE A 107 13.66 3.43 -7.59
N ARG A 108 14.69 4.21 -7.89
CA ARG A 108 14.62 5.68 -7.81
C ARG A 108 13.64 6.25 -8.82
N GLU A 109 13.72 5.82 -10.07
CA GLU A 109 12.83 6.25 -11.14
C GLU A 109 11.39 5.79 -10.86
N TRP A 110 11.23 4.55 -10.43
CA TRP A 110 9.93 4.02 -10.02
C TRP A 110 9.35 4.81 -8.83
N CYS A 111 10.16 5.19 -7.83
CA CYS A 111 9.72 6.07 -6.75
C CYS A 111 9.15 7.39 -7.27
N ASN A 112 9.77 8.00 -8.27
CA ASN A 112 9.29 9.26 -8.83
C ASN A 112 7.93 9.11 -9.51
N ASP A 113 7.70 7.97 -10.17
CA ASP A 113 6.42 7.63 -10.78
C ASP A 113 5.34 7.48 -9.68
N GLU A 114 5.55 6.64 -8.66
CA GLU A 114 4.62 6.43 -7.53
C GLU A 114 4.34 7.74 -6.75
N PHE A 115 5.36 8.57 -6.56
CA PHE A 115 5.20 9.86 -5.90
C PHE A 115 4.26 10.75 -6.72
N SER A 116 4.50 10.86 -8.03
CA SER A 116 3.70 11.67 -8.96
C SER A 116 2.26 11.17 -9.07
N HIS A 117 2.06 9.85 -9.07
CA HIS A 117 0.72 9.24 -9.05
C HIS A 117 -0.02 9.58 -7.75
N GLY A 118 0.69 9.52 -6.62
CA GLY A 118 0.16 9.99 -5.34
C GLY A 118 -0.21 11.48 -5.34
N GLU A 119 0.60 12.35 -5.95
CA GLU A 119 0.31 13.79 -6.09
C GLU A 119 -0.97 14.03 -6.91
N ALA A 120 -1.16 13.28 -8.00
CA ALA A 120 -2.36 13.34 -8.82
C ALA A 120 -3.64 13.06 -8.00
N PHE A 121 -3.63 11.99 -7.19
CA PHE A 121 -4.75 11.69 -6.30
C PHE A 121 -4.95 12.72 -5.19
N ALA A 122 -3.86 13.29 -4.64
CA ALA A 122 -3.96 14.36 -3.66
C ALA A 122 -4.66 15.60 -4.24
N LEU A 123 -4.31 16.00 -5.47
CA LEU A 123 -4.95 17.11 -6.19
C LEU A 123 -6.43 16.81 -6.43
N ILE A 124 -6.77 15.62 -6.95
CA ILE A 124 -8.16 15.22 -7.17
C ILE A 124 -8.97 15.32 -5.88
N MET A 125 -8.45 14.78 -4.77
CA MET A 125 -9.14 14.84 -3.48
C MET A 125 -9.22 16.26 -2.91
N LYS A 126 -8.26 17.14 -3.21
CA LYS A 126 -8.26 18.55 -2.76
C LYS A 126 -9.39 19.34 -3.41
N THR A 127 -9.77 19.01 -4.64
CA THR A 127 -10.87 19.70 -5.35
C THR A 127 -12.25 19.42 -4.75
N ASP A 128 -12.42 18.33 -4.00
CA ASP A 128 -13.64 18.03 -3.24
C ASP A 128 -13.34 17.85 -1.74
N PRO A 129 -13.32 18.95 -0.96
CA PRO A 129 -13.05 18.90 0.49
C PRO A 129 -14.01 18.03 1.29
N LYS A 130 -15.19 17.67 0.75
CA LYS A 130 -16.12 16.76 1.43
C LYS A 130 -15.48 15.40 1.63
N LEU A 131 -14.58 14.98 0.73
CA LEU A 131 -13.82 13.74 0.84
C LEU A 131 -12.97 13.70 2.11
N THR A 132 -12.36 14.81 2.55
CA THR A 132 -11.39 14.75 3.66
C THR A 132 -11.90 15.39 4.97
N ASN A 133 -12.88 16.29 4.89
CA ASN A 133 -13.24 17.13 6.05
C ASN A 133 -14.36 16.55 6.94
N SER A 134 -15.27 15.75 6.37
CA SER A 134 -16.42 15.24 7.12
C SER A 134 -16.00 14.24 8.21
N PHE A 135 -16.74 14.21 9.32
CA PHE A 135 -16.48 13.27 10.43
C PHE A 135 -16.48 11.81 9.95
N VAL A 136 -17.46 11.43 9.15
CA VAL A 136 -17.58 10.07 8.60
C VAL A 136 -16.38 9.73 7.71
N ASN A 137 -15.93 10.65 6.86
CA ASN A 137 -14.79 10.38 5.99
C ASN A 137 -13.48 10.34 6.76
N LYS A 138 -13.33 11.13 7.83
CA LYS A 138 -12.20 11.03 8.76
C LYS A 138 -12.10 9.64 9.40
N LEU A 139 -13.22 9.02 9.77
CA LEU A 139 -13.25 7.63 10.25
C LEU A 139 -12.81 6.64 9.15
N TRP A 140 -13.26 6.85 7.91
CA TRP A 140 -12.80 6.02 6.78
C TRP A 140 -11.31 6.19 6.49
N ILE A 141 -10.78 7.41 6.49
CA ILE A 141 -9.34 7.66 6.34
C ILE A 141 -8.55 6.90 7.41
N LYS A 142 -8.99 6.98 8.67
CA LYS A 142 -8.38 6.22 9.76
C LYS A 142 -8.45 4.71 9.53
N PHE A 143 -9.58 4.22 9.02
CA PHE A 143 -9.77 2.81 8.70
C PHE A 143 -8.79 2.36 7.62
N PHE A 144 -8.67 3.11 6.52
CA PHE A 144 -7.75 2.78 5.43
C PHE A 144 -6.29 2.85 5.86
N LEU A 145 -5.89 3.87 6.62
CA LEU A 145 -4.54 3.93 7.22
C LEU A 145 -4.26 2.69 8.06
N THR A 146 -5.19 2.32 8.94
CA THR A 146 -5.03 1.16 9.84
C THR A 146 -4.96 -0.15 9.04
N ALA A 147 -5.84 -0.32 8.05
CA ALA A 147 -5.93 -1.51 7.23
C ALA A 147 -4.69 -1.69 6.35
N VAL A 148 -4.22 -0.62 5.70
CA VAL A 148 -3.02 -0.67 4.85
C VAL A 148 -1.79 -1.00 5.69
N TYR A 149 -1.56 -0.32 6.81
CA TYR A 149 -0.38 -0.57 7.66
C TYR A 149 -0.41 -1.97 8.28
N SER A 150 -1.57 -2.41 8.78
CA SER A 150 -1.73 -3.76 9.34
C SER A 150 -1.49 -4.85 8.29
N THR A 151 -2.03 -4.66 7.08
CA THR A 151 -1.83 -5.62 5.98
C THR A 151 -0.38 -5.66 5.54
N MET A 152 0.29 -4.50 5.52
CA MET A 152 1.70 -4.40 5.16
C MET A 152 2.57 -5.17 6.16
N TRP A 153 2.38 -4.91 7.46
CA TRP A 153 3.09 -5.60 8.53
C TRP A 153 2.99 -7.12 8.40
N VAL A 154 1.77 -7.65 8.26
CA VAL A 154 1.54 -9.09 8.10
C VAL A 154 2.22 -9.62 6.84
N ARG A 155 2.14 -8.89 5.73
CA ARG A 155 2.67 -9.31 4.43
C ARG A 155 4.20 -9.37 4.42
N ASP A 156 4.85 -8.38 5.02
CA ASP A 156 6.31 -8.27 5.04
C ASP A 156 6.92 -9.27 6.05
N HIS A 157 6.28 -9.46 7.21
CA HIS A 157 6.67 -10.51 8.16
C HIS A 157 6.42 -11.95 7.66
N ALA A 158 5.54 -12.13 6.67
CA ALA A 158 5.36 -13.40 5.97
C ALA A 158 6.43 -13.68 4.90
N ARG A 159 7.36 -12.73 4.64
CA ARG A 159 8.45 -12.86 3.66
C ARG A 159 9.81 -12.49 4.26
N PRO A 160 10.32 -13.28 5.22
CA PRO A 160 11.56 -12.96 5.92
C PRO A 160 12.80 -12.98 5.02
N GLU A 161 12.87 -13.88 4.04
CA GLU A 161 14.06 -14.04 3.19
C GLU A 161 14.40 -12.79 2.38
N PHE A 162 13.39 -12.00 1.98
CA PHE A 162 13.61 -10.75 1.26
C PHE A 162 14.35 -9.72 2.13
N HIS A 163 13.88 -9.52 3.36
CA HIS A 163 14.48 -8.55 4.30
C HIS A 163 15.84 -9.04 4.81
N LYS A 164 15.99 -10.36 4.99
CA LYS A 164 17.28 -10.99 5.29
C LYS A 164 18.30 -10.75 4.17
N ALA A 165 17.91 -10.88 2.92
CA ALA A 165 18.78 -10.59 1.77
C ALA A 165 19.14 -9.09 1.68
N LEU A 166 18.27 -8.20 2.15
CA LEU A 166 18.56 -6.77 2.30
C LEU A 166 19.36 -6.44 3.57
N GLY A 167 19.57 -7.39 4.49
CA GLY A 167 20.26 -7.13 5.76
C GLY A 167 19.51 -6.19 6.71
N VAL A 168 18.17 -6.17 6.67
CA VAL A 168 17.34 -5.29 7.51
C VAL A 168 16.37 -6.06 8.40
N GLU A 169 16.15 -5.54 9.61
CA GLU A 169 15.09 -6.02 10.49
C GLU A 169 13.71 -5.59 9.96
N ILE A 170 12.79 -6.55 9.82
CA ILE A 170 11.47 -6.32 9.19
C ILE A 170 10.67 -5.27 9.95
N SER A 171 10.65 -5.36 11.28
CA SER A 171 9.89 -4.42 12.13
C SER A 171 10.43 -2.99 12.05
N TRP A 172 11.76 -2.83 11.91
CA TRP A 172 12.36 -1.53 11.68
C TRP A 172 11.96 -0.97 10.31
N TYR A 173 12.08 -1.80 9.27
CA TYR A 173 11.73 -1.44 7.90
C TYR A 173 10.25 -0.99 7.80
N ASP A 174 9.33 -1.77 8.36
CA ASP A 174 7.90 -1.45 8.37
C ASP A 174 7.62 -0.12 9.10
N GLN A 175 8.25 0.12 10.26
CA GLN A 175 8.07 1.37 11.00
C GLN A 175 8.61 2.58 10.23
N GLU A 176 9.73 2.44 9.51
CA GLU A 176 10.21 3.53 8.64
C GLU A 176 9.28 3.81 7.47
N VAL A 177 8.79 2.76 6.82
CA VAL A 177 7.80 2.89 5.75
C VAL A 177 6.54 3.59 6.27
N PHE A 178 6.05 3.23 7.45
CA PHE A 178 4.87 3.88 8.06
C PHE A 178 5.13 5.35 8.41
N ARG A 179 6.32 5.68 8.91
CA ARG A 179 6.69 7.08 9.22
C ARG A 179 6.76 7.94 7.97
N LYS A 180 7.42 7.46 6.92
CA LYS A 180 7.50 8.17 5.62
C LYS A 180 6.12 8.33 5.00
N THR A 181 5.32 7.24 4.99
CA THR A 181 3.95 7.26 4.48
C THR A 181 3.06 8.22 5.26
N SER A 182 3.17 8.25 6.59
CA SER A 182 2.42 9.19 7.43
C SER A 182 2.77 10.62 7.08
N THR A 183 4.06 10.91 6.95
CA THR A 183 4.59 12.26 6.64
C THR A 183 4.06 12.77 5.31
N ILE A 184 4.17 11.98 4.23
CA ILE A 184 3.67 12.36 2.91
C ILE A 184 2.14 12.39 2.85
N ALA A 185 1.45 11.54 3.62
CA ALA A 185 -0.01 11.52 3.64
C ALA A 185 -0.64 12.81 4.22
N ARG A 186 0.10 13.56 5.06
CA ARG A 186 -0.35 14.85 5.66
C ARG A 186 -0.79 15.88 4.64
N GLN A 187 -0.32 15.74 3.40
CA GLN A 187 -0.72 16.53 2.25
C GLN A 187 -2.24 16.64 2.08
N ILE A 188 -2.97 15.54 2.32
CA ILE A 188 -4.40 15.45 2.02
C ILE A 188 -5.23 14.75 3.09
N PHE A 189 -4.61 13.94 3.96
CA PHE A 189 -5.30 13.32 5.07
C PHE A 189 -5.13 14.15 6.34
N PRO A 190 -6.22 14.57 7.02
CA PRO A 190 -6.15 15.48 8.16
C PRO A 190 -5.72 14.78 9.47
N MET A 191 -5.13 13.60 9.36
CA MET A 191 -4.67 12.80 10.49
C MET A 191 -3.63 11.78 10.07
N GLU A 192 -2.87 11.32 11.06
CA GLU A 192 -1.93 10.19 10.95
C GLU A 192 -2.13 9.23 12.13
N LEU A 193 -1.73 7.97 11.96
CA LEU A 193 -1.77 7.00 13.05
C LEU A 193 -0.66 7.30 14.06
N ASN A 194 -0.95 7.10 15.35
CA ASN A 194 0.07 7.15 16.38
C ASN A 194 0.84 5.81 16.43
N ILE A 195 1.80 5.65 15.51
CA ILE A 195 2.61 4.44 15.38
C ILE A 195 3.63 4.24 16.52
N ASP A 196 3.79 5.24 17.39
CA ASP A 196 4.64 5.18 18.58
C ASP A 196 3.83 4.84 19.84
N HIS A 197 2.50 4.67 19.73
CA HIS A 197 1.66 4.31 20.87
C HIS A 197 2.07 2.92 21.39
N PRO A 198 2.15 2.69 22.72
CA PRO A 198 2.51 1.37 23.29
C PRO A 198 1.58 0.21 22.90
N ARG A 199 0.44 0.48 22.26
CA ARG A 199 -0.51 -0.53 21.76
C ARG A 199 -0.29 -0.86 20.29
N TRP A 200 0.55 -0.13 19.56
CA TRP A 200 0.73 -0.28 18.12
C TRP A 200 1.41 -1.60 17.78
N ILE A 201 2.70 -1.72 18.08
CA ILE A 201 3.50 -2.92 17.78
C ILE A 201 2.89 -4.19 18.40
N PRO A 202 2.49 -4.24 19.69
CA PRO A 202 1.95 -5.47 20.26
C PRO A 202 0.67 -5.97 19.57
N ASN A 203 -0.17 -5.07 19.06
CA ASN A 203 -1.36 -5.46 18.30
C ASN A 203 -1.04 -5.84 16.86
N LEU A 204 -0.05 -5.22 16.21
CA LEU A 204 0.44 -5.66 14.90
C LEU A 204 1.03 -7.06 14.95
N GLU A 205 1.85 -7.36 15.95
CA GLU A 205 2.36 -8.71 16.18
C GLU A 205 1.24 -9.72 16.47
N ARG A 206 0.25 -9.32 17.29
CA ARG A 206 -0.93 -10.14 17.57
C ARG A 206 -1.70 -10.43 16.28
N MET A 207 -1.83 -9.43 15.40
CA MET A 207 -2.44 -9.58 14.09
C MET A 207 -1.66 -10.59 13.26
N ASN A 208 -0.34 -10.43 13.17
CA ASN A 208 0.55 -11.35 12.44
C ASN A 208 0.42 -12.80 12.92
N ARG A 209 0.55 -13.05 14.24
CA ARG A 209 0.36 -14.39 14.82
C ARG A 209 -1.02 -14.98 14.52
N THR A 210 -2.06 -14.13 14.49
CA THR A 210 -3.43 -14.56 14.18
C THR A 210 -3.55 -14.96 12.71
N PHE A 211 -2.98 -14.19 11.79
CA PHE A 211 -2.96 -14.54 10.35
C PHE A 211 -2.18 -15.83 10.06
N ILE A 212 -1.03 -16.05 10.73
CA ILE A 212 -0.28 -17.30 10.63
C ILE A 212 -1.14 -18.49 11.09
N ALA A 213 -1.82 -18.35 12.23
CA ALA A 213 -2.72 -19.40 12.73
C ALA A 213 -3.93 -19.64 11.80
N MET A 214 -4.47 -18.58 11.17
CA MET A 214 -5.57 -18.70 10.22
C MET A 214 -5.15 -19.50 8.98
N ASP A 215 -3.94 -19.26 8.47
CA ASP A 215 -3.41 -20.01 7.34
C ASP A 215 -3.20 -21.49 7.71
N ALA A 216 -2.66 -21.77 8.89
CA ALA A 216 -2.55 -23.14 9.40
C ALA A 216 -3.92 -23.84 9.54
N ALA A 217 -4.93 -23.16 10.07
CA ALA A 217 -6.29 -23.69 10.18
C ALA A 217 -6.91 -23.96 8.80
N LYS A 218 -6.65 -23.10 7.81
CA LYS A 218 -7.09 -23.29 6.43
C LYS A 218 -6.44 -24.51 5.78
N ARG A 219 -5.13 -24.71 5.98
CA ARG A 219 -4.39 -25.90 5.50
C ARG A 219 -4.88 -27.20 6.14
N ARG A 220 -5.22 -27.15 7.44
CA ARG A 220 -5.79 -28.31 8.16
C ARG A 220 -7.11 -28.79 7.53
N GLY A 221 -7.94 -27.87 7.05
CA GLY A 221 -9.22 -28.20 6.42
C GLY A 221 -10.24 -28.83 7.39
N GLY A 222 -11.34 -29.36 6.82
CA GLY A 222 -12.42 -29.98 7.59
C GLY A 222 -13.24 -29.02 8.47
N ILE A 223 -14.17 -29.56 9.24
CA ILE A 223 -15.04 -28.78 10.15
C ILE A 223 -14.21 -28.12 11.25
N ALA A 224 -13.26 -28.85 11.84
CA ALA A 224 -12.37 -28.33 12.87
C ALA A 224 -11.54 -27.13 12.37
N GLY A 225 -11.00 -27.20 11.14
CA GLY A 225 -10.30 -26.09 10.51
C GLY A 225 -11.20 -24.88 10.25
N ARG A 226 -12.45 -25.11 9.83
CA ARG A 226 -13.45 -24.03 9.64
C ARG A 226 -13.82 -23.33 10.94
N VAL A 227 -14.11 -24.07 12.00
CA VAL A 227 -14.45 -23.51 13.33
C VAL A 227 -13.26 -22.72 13.89
N THR A 228 -12.05 -23.30 13.82
CA THR A 228 -10.82 -22.62 14.26
C THR A 228 -10.58 -21.34 13.44
N GLY A 229 -10.73 -21.42 12.12
CA GLY A 229 -10.58 -20.26 11.22
C GLY A 229 -11.58 -19.14 11.53
N TRP A 230 -12.83 -19.48 11.84
CA TRP A 230 -13.84 -18.50 12.24
C TRP A 230 -13.49 -17.83 13.58
N ALA A 231 -13.11 -18.60 14.59
CA ALA A 231 -12.68 -18.06 15.89
C ALA A 231 -11.45 -17.14 15.76
N LEU A 232 -10.50 -17.51 14.91
CA LEU A 232 -9.34 -16.67 14.61
C LEU A 232 -9.72 -15.42 13.81
N GLY A 233 -10.71 -15.49 12.93
CA GLY A 233 -11.27 -14.33 12.24
C GLY A 233 -11.89 -13.31 13.21
N VAL A 234 -12.62 -13.78 14.22
CA VAL A 234 -13.14 -12.93 15.31
C VAL A 234 -11.98 -12.29 16.10
N LYS A 235 -10.93 -13.06 16.41
CA LYS A 235 -9.72 -12.54 17.08
C LYS A 235 -9.00 -11.48 16.25
N ALA A 236 -8.89 -11.68 14.93
CA ALA A 236 -8.32 -10.69 14.02
C ALA A 236 -9.16 -9.41 14.01
N LEU A 237 -10.49 -9.52 13.98
CA LEU A 237 -11.40 -8.37 14.08
C LEU A 237 -11.19 -7.58 15.37
N PHE A 238 -11.16 -8.24 16.54
CA PHE A 238 -10.90 -7.56 17.81
C PHE A 238 -9.52 -6.89 17.87
N THR A 239 -8.51 -7.53 17.28
CA THR A 239 -7.16 -6.95 17.18
C THR A 239 -7.16 -5.72 16.26
N PHE A 240 -7.88 -5.78 15.14
CA PHE A 240 -8.03 -4.65 14.23
C PHE A 240 -8.76 -3.48 14.90
N VAL A 241 -9.84 -3.74 15.64
CA VAL A 241 -10.54 -2.73 16.44
C VAL A 241 -9.61 -2.12 17.49
N SER A 242 -8.75 -2.92 18.12
CA SER A 242 -7.74 -2.43 19.08
C SER A 242 -6.74 -1.47 18.43
N LEU A 243 -6.30 -1.75 17.20
CA LEU A 243 -5.46 -0.83 16.41
C LEU A 243 -6.24 0.42 15.99
N TYR A 244 -7.44 0.24 15.46
CA TYR A 244 -8.30 1.33 14.97
C TYR A 244 -8.73 2.29 16.09
N THR A 245 -8.78 1.84 17.36
CA THR A 245 -9.09 2.68 18.52
C THR A 245 -7.88 3.39 19.13
N ILE A 246 -6.67 3.21 18.59
CA ILE A 246 -5.52 4.04 18.94
C ILE A 246 -5.81 5.49 18.54
N PRO A 247 -5.64 6.49 19.44
CA PRO A 247 -5.83 7.89 19.09
C PRO A 247 -4.95 8.31 17.91
N ALA A 248 -5.55 8.94 16.90
CA ALA A 248 -4.83 9.47 15.75
C ALA A 248 -4.28 10.87 16.07
N LYS A 249 -3.11 11.22 15.54
CA LYS A 249 -2.56 12.58 15.61
C LYS A 249 -3.26 13.41 14.53
N ARG A 250 -3.94 14.49 14.91
CA ARG A 250 -4.73 15.34 13.99
C ARG A 250 -3.91 16.57 13.60
N HIS A 251 -4.12 17.05 12.38
CA HIS A 251 -3.49 18.27 11.89
C HIS A 251 -4.38 18.98 10.86
N ALA A 252 -4.12 20.27 10.65
CA ALA A 252 -4.75 21.01 9.58
C ALA A 252 -4.12 20.61 8.24
N LEU A 253 -4.93 20.55 7.18
CA LEU A 253 -4.41 20.31 5.84
C LEU A 253 -3.64 21.54 5.37
N PRO A 254 -2.49 21.36 4.70
CA PRO A 254 -1.72 22.49 4.19
C PRO A 254 -2.51 23.25 3.11
N ALA A 255 -2.26 24.56 3.03
CA ALA A 255 -2.87 25.41 2.00
C ALA A 255 -2.41 24.96 0.61
N ASN A 256 -1.09 24.81 0.44
CA ASN A 256 -0.48 24.21 -0.74
C ASN A 256 -0.34 22.70 -0.54
N VAL A 257 -0.91 21.92 -1.45
CA VAL A 257 -0.78 20.46 -1.42
C VAL A 257 0.53 19.99 -2.05
N ARG A 258 1.26 20.79 -2.81
CA ARG A 258 2.50 20.33 -3.44
C ARG A 258 3.51 19.89 -2.38
N LEU A 259 3.95 18.65 -2.44
CA LEU A 259 5.09 18.16 -1.67
C LEU A 259 6.36 18.19 -2.52
N GLU A 260 7.49 18.55 -1.91
CA GLU A 260 8.80 18.30 -2.50
C GLU A 260 9.28 16.90 -2.08
N PRO A 261 9.85 16.11 -3.00
CA PRO A 261 10.49 14.85 -2.64
C PRO A 261 11.59 15.12 -1.61
N THR A 262 11.38 14.66 -0.37
CA THR A 262 12.27 14.93 0.77
C THR A 262 13.19 13.75 1.10
N TYR A 263 13.11 12.66 0.31
CA TYR A 263 13.82 11.40 0.54
C TYR A 263 14.58 10.92 -0.68
#